data_AF-A0A9Q0IRL6-F1
#
_entry.id   AF-A0A9Q0IRL6-F1
#
_cell.length_a   1.000
_cell.length_b   1.000
_cell.length_c   1.000
_cell.angle_alpha   90.00
_cell.angle_beta   90.00
_cell.angle_gamma   90.00
#
_symmetry.space_group_name_H-M   'P 1'
#
loop_
_entity.id
_entity.type
_entity.pdbx_description
1 polymer ?
#
loop_
_entity_poly.entity_id
_entity_poly.type
_entity_poly.pdbx_seq_one_letter_code
_entity_poly.pdbx_strand_id
1 'polypeptide(L)'
;MAAFPNGEGGGTEEHVWTDAPAGSPAWAHSAPLCSTRSLWTAAYDYEASGEDELSLLRGDVVEVLSKDAAISGDEGWWTGKINHRVGIFPSNYVTYQPAIYRLPTTGCAVGGVRERVPSSPPVEIVFSELVLEEIIGVGGFGKVYRGTWKDQEVAVKAARQDPDEDITATADGVRQEAKLFSMLQHPNIIKLQGVCLEEPNLCLVMEYARGGTLNRALTGRRIPPHILVNWAVQIARGMLYLHEEAVVPIIHRDLKSSNVLLLETIENDDIGRKTLKITDFGLAREWHNTTKMSAAGTYSWMAPEVIKSSLFSKGSDVWRY
;
A
#
# COMPACT_ATOMS: atom_id res chain seq x y z
N MET A 1 -60.32 -18.36 8.27
CA MET A 1 -61.57 -19.16 8.14
C MET A 1 -62.68 -18.21 7.76
N ALA A 2 -63.60 -18.63 6.86
CA ALA A 2 -64.51 -17.85 5.99
C ALA A 2 -63.81 -17.35 4.70
N ALA A 3 -63.99 -17.88 3.48
CA ALA A 3 -65.10 -18.46 2.69
C ALA A 3 -65.73 -17.44 1.69
N PHE A 4 -65.74 -17.87 0.41
CA PHE A 4 -66.03 -17.17 -0.86
C PHE A 4 -67.52 -16.81 -1.09
N PRO A 5 -67.87 -16.12 -2.21
CA PRO A 5 -68.26 -16.77 -3.49
C PRO A 5 -67.86 -15.97 -4.76
N ASN A 6 -68.14 -16.33 -6.02
CA ASN A 6 -68.05 -17.56 -6.81
C ASN A 6 -68.29 -17.16 -8.29
N GLY A 7 -67.77 -17.96 -9.25
CA GLY A 7 -68.33 -18.18 -10.61
C GLY A 7 -67.69 -17.43 -11.80
N GLU A 8 -67.54 -17.99 -13.02
CA GLU A 8 -67.64 -19.37 -13.54
C GLU A 8 -67.31 -19.36 -15.07
N GLY A 9 -66.83 -20.50 -15.59
CA GLY A 9 -66.93 -20.94 -17.01
C GLY A 9 -65.68 -20.79 -17.89
N GLY A 10 -65.16 -21.77 -18.63
CA GLY A 10 -65.52 -23.18 -18.87
C GLY A 10 -64.86 -23.71 -20.18
N GLY A 11 -64.37 -24.96 -20.14
CA GLY A 11 -64.13 -25.93 -21.25
C GLY A 11 -62.98 -25.65 -22.26
N THR A 12 -61.89 -26.42 -22.43
CA THR A 12 -61.56 -27.86 -22.65
C THR A 12 -61.52 -28.32 -24.13
N GLU A 13 -60.37 -28.92 -24.51
CA GLU A 13 -60.09 -30.10 -25.40
C GLU A 13 -58.74 -29.88 -26.15
N GLU A 14 -57.60 -30.59 -25.94
CA GLU A 14 -57.25 -32.03 -26.14
C GLU A 14 -57.42 -32.51 -27.60
N HIS A 15 -56.58 -33.25 -28.34
CA HIS A 15 -55.28 -33.99 -28.28
C HIS A 15 -54.78 -34.08 -29.78
N VAL A 16 -53.56 -34.43 -30.19
CA VAL A 16 -52.94 -35.77 -30.28
C VAL A 16 -51.61 -35.63 -31.06
N TRP A 17 -50.59 -36.40 -30.65
CA TRP A 17 -49.27 -36.61 -31.26
C TRP A 17 -49.26 -37.40 -32.58
N THR A 18 -48.22 -37.21 -33.42
CA THR A 18 -47.61 -38.30 -34.20
C THR A 18 -46.10 -38.11 -34.33
N ASP A 19 -45.41 -39.25 -34.32
CA ASP A 19 -43.98 -39.51 -34.15
C ASP A 19 -43.06 -39.14 -35.34
N ALA A 20 -41.76 -39.14 -35.03
CA ALA A 20 -40.57 -38.66 -35.74
C ALA A 20 -40.18 -39.39 -37.07
N PRO A 21 -39.07 -38.97 -37.71
CA PRO A 21 -37.83 -39.69 -37.40
C PRO A 21 -36.55 -38.82 -37.22
N ALA A 22 -35.77 -39.26 -36.22
CA ALA A 22 -34.31 -39.36 -36.09
C ALA A 22 -33.35 -38.39 -36.81
N GLY A 23 -32.54 -37.70 -35.99
CA GLY A 23 -31.28 -37.06 -36.38
C GLY A 23 -30.51 -36.39 -35.21
N SER A 24 -30.05 -37.21 -34.24
CA SER A 24 -28.97 -37.01 -33.24
C SER A 24 -28.85 -35.71 -32.38
N PRO A 25 -28.44 -35.82 -31.09
CA PRO A 25 -28.74 -34.80 -30.08
C PRO A 25 -27.60 -33.78 -29.87
N ALA A 26 -27.93 -32.49 -29.94
CA ALA A 26 -27.11 -31.41 -29.39
C ALA A 26 -27.62 -31.05 -27.98
N TRP A 27 -27.10 -31.75 -26.98
CA TRP A 27 -27.27 -31.39 -25.57
C TRP A 27 -26.25 -30.30 -25.22
N ALA A 28 -26.56 -29.05 -25.55
CA ALA A 28 -25.84 -27.90 -25.01
C ALA A 28 -26.45 -27.52 -23.65
N HIS A 29 -26.14 -28.31 -22.63
CA HIS A 29 -26.30 -27.86 -21.25
C HIS A 29 -25.19 -26.85 -20.94
N SER A 30 -25.65 -25.66 -20.56
CA SER A 30 -24.93 -24.58 -19.87
C SER A 30 -23.64 -25.02 -19.18
N ALA A 31 -22.50 -24.65 -19.75
CA ALA A 31 -21.25 -24.48 -19.02
C ALA A 31 -21.00 -22.96 -18.92
N PRO A 32 -20.79 -22.40 -17.72
CA PRO A 32 -20.40 -21.01 -17.60
C PRO A 32 -19.04 -20.83 -18.28
N LEU A 33 -18.96 -19.83 -19.15
CA LEU A 33 -17.73 -19.38 -19.79
C LEU A 33 -16.65 -19.23 -18.70
N CYS A 34 -15.56 -19.97 -18.89
CA CYS A 34 -14.39 -20.00 -18.02
C CYS A 34 -13.97 -18.58 -17.66
N SER A 35 -14.07 -18.25 -16.36
CA SER A 35 -13.62 -16.99 -15.79
C SER A 35 -12.16 -16.77 -16.15
N THR A 36 -11.85 -15.59 -16.68
CA THR A 36 -10.50 -15.13 -17.05
C THR A 36 -9.49 -15.50 -15.96
N ARG A 37 -8.54 -16.38 -16.26
CA ARG A 37 -7.41 -16.67 -15.35
C ARG A 37 -6.72 -15.35 -15.04
N SER A 38 -6.84 -14.90 -13.79
CA SER A 38 -6.18 -13.70 -13.31
C SER A 38 -4.73 -14.06 -13.02
N LEU A 39 -3.88 -14.03 -14.06
CA LEU A 39 -2.44 -14.24 -13.93
C LEU A 39 -1.80 -12.94 -13.44
N TRP A 40 -0.98 -13.04 -12.40
CA TRP A 40 -0.21 -11.93 -11.82
C TRP A 40 1.26 -12.33 -11.77
N THR A 41 2.16 -11.37 -11.74
CA THR A 41 3.61 -11.64 -11.64
C THR A 41 4.13 -11.24 -10.28
N ALA A 42 4.87 -12.12 -9.61
CA ALA A 42 5.56 -11.81 -8.38
C ALA A 42 6.59 -10.69 -8.62
N ALA A 43 6.37 -9.55 -7.96
CA ALA A 43 7.28 -8.42 -8.01
C ALA A 43 8.47 -8.61 -7.05
N TYR A 44 8.29 -9.41 -6.01
CA TYR A 44 9.23 -9.60 -4.90
C TYR A 44 9.35 -11.06 -4.46
N ASP A 45 10.48 -11.36 -3.84
CA ASP A 45 10.69 -12.64 -3.18
C ASP A 45 9.92 -12.67 -1.85
N TYR A 46 9.13 -13.70 -1.67
CA TYR A 46 8.40 -14.02 -0.45
C TYR A 46 8.76 -15.43 -0.01
N GLU A 47 9.16 -15.58 1.25
CA GLU A 47 9.41 -16.88 1.85
C GLU A 47 8.25 -17.21 2.78
N ALA A 48 7.57 -18.32 2.49
CA ALA A 48 6.45 -18.82 3.28
C ALA A 48 6.87 -19.07 4.74
N SER A 49 6.14 -18.49 5.69
CA SER A 49 6.30 -18.75 7.13
C SER A 49 5.56 -19.99 7.60
N GLY A 50 4.56 -20.45 6.85
CA GLY A 50 3.71 -21.60 7.18
C GLY A 50 3.47 -22.56 6.02
N GLU A 51 2.93 -23.74 6.32
CA GLU A 51 2.64 -24.77 5.30
C GLU A 51 1.51 -24.38 4.34
N ASP A 52 0.60 -23.52 4.79
CA ASP A 52 -0.54 -23.02 4.03
C ASP A 52 -0.15 -21.88 3.07
N GLU A 53 1.08 -21.36 3.19
CA GLU A 53 1.58 -20.23 2.44
C GLU A 53 2.36 -20.63 1.18
N LEU A 54 2.35 -19.73 0.20
CA LEU A 54 3.01 -19.90 -1.08
C LEU A 54 4.22 -18.97 -1.17
N SER A 55 5.42 -19.54 -1.14
CA SER A 55 6.65 -18.79 -1.45
C SER A 55 6.58 -18.25 -2.88
N LEU A 56 7.02 -17.00 -3.04
CA LEU A 56 7.08 -16.32 -4.33
C LEU A 56 8.54 -16.04 -4.65
N LEU A 57 8.96 -16.37 -5.87
CA LEU A 57 10.19 -15.82 -6.43
C LEU A 57 9.83 -14.70 -7.40
N ARG A 58 10.59 -13.62 -7.37
CA ARG A 58 10.43 -12.50 -8.28
C ARG A 58 10.43 -13.00 -9.73
N GLY A 59 9.37 -12.66 -10.45
CA GLY A 59 9.12 -13.09 -11.82
C GLY A 59 8.20 -14.30 -11.94
N ASP A 60 7.85 -14.96 -10.83
CA ASP A 60 6.88 -16.07 -10.83
C ASP A 60 5.53 -15.60 -11.35
N VAL A 61 4.92 -16.43 -12.21
CA VAL A 61 3.55 -16.19 -12.65
C VAL A 61 2.61 -16.93 -11.71
N VAL A 62 1.83 -16.15 -10.96
CA VAL A 62 0.87 -16.63 -9.98
C VAL A 62 -0.52 -16.61 -10.59
N GLU A 63 -1.18 -17.76 -10.61
CA GLU A 63 -2.60 -17.85 -10.93
C GLU A 63 -3.40 -17.49 -9.68
N VAL A 64 -4.00 -16.30 -9.66
CA VAL A 64 -4.82 -15.84 -8.53
C VAL A 64 -6.17 -16.54 -8.58
N LEU A 65 -6.43 -17.37 -7.57
CA LEU A 65 -7.65 -18.15 -7.42
C LEU A 65 -8.73 -17.39 -6.64
N SER A 66 -8.33 -16.63 -5.61
CA SER A 66 -9.24 -15.79 -4.83
C SER A 66 -8.53 -14.56 -4.26
N LYS A 67 -9.25 -13.44 -4.20
CA LYS A 67 -8.85 -12.20 -3.51
C LYS A 67 -9.66 -11.96 -2.23
N ASP A 68 -10.53 -12.90 -1.87
CA ASP A 68 -11.45 -12.78 -0.75
C ASP A 68 -10.73 -13.16 0.55
N ALA A 69 -10.70 -12.24 1.51
CA ALA A 69 -10.11 -12.41 2.83
C ALA A 69 -10.77 -13.55 3.64
N ALA A 70 -12.05 -13.83 3.38
CA ALA A 70 -12.74 -14.95 4.01
C ALA A 70 -12.21 -16.33 3.56
N ILE A 71 -11.51 -16.37 2.42
CA ILE A 71 -10.92 -17.59 1.86
C ILE A 71 -9.44 -17.71 2.23
N SER A 72 -8.70 -16.60 2.24
CA SER A 72 -7.28 -16.58 2.62
C SER A 72 -7.06 -16.61 4.13
N GLY A 73 -8.08 -16.33 4.94
CA GLY A 73 -7.99 -16.31 6.41
C GLY A 73 -7.52 -14.99 7.00
N ASP A 74 -6.96 -14.09 6.18
CA ASP A 74 -6.49 -12.76 6.61
C ASP A 74 -6.61 -11.71 5.48
N GLU A 75 -6.92 -10.46 5.85
CA GLU A 75 -7.02 -9.33 4.92
C GLU A 75 -5.64 -8.92 4.41
N GLY A 76 -5.46 -8.86 3.08
CA GLY A 76 -4.16 -8.58 2.45
C GLY A 76 -3.46 -9.83 1.92
N TRP A 77 -3.99 -11.03 2.18
CA TRP A 77 -3.54 -12.28 1.61
C TRP A 77 -4.48 -12.74 0.50
N TRP A 78 -3.93 -13.24 -0.60
CA TRP A 78 -4.68 -13.84 -1.71
C TRP A 78 -4.37 -15.32 -1.80
N THR A 79 -5.35 -16.09 -2.25
CA THR A 79 -5.14 -17.49 -2.58
C THR A 79 -4.74 -17.60 -4.04
N GLY A 80 -3.69 -18.34 -4.31
CA GLY A 80 -3.34 -18.64 -5.69
C GLY A 80 -2.43 -19.83 -5.82
N LYS A 81 -1.93 -19.99 -7.04
CA LYS A 81 -1.27 -21.20 -7.46
C LYS A 81 -0.05 -20.88 -8.30
N ILE A 82 1.07 -21.48 -7.92
CA ILE A 82 2.29 -21.54 -8.73
C ILE A 82 2.57 -23.01 -9.01
N ASN A 83 2.68 -23.37 -10.29
CA ASN A 83 2.83 -24.75 -10.74
C ASN A 83 1.73 -25.68 -10.18
N HIS A 84 2.06 -26.56 -9.24
CA HIS A 84 1.14 -27.50 -8.61
C HIS A 84 0.81 -27.18 -7.14
N ARG A 85 1.44 -26.13 -6.58
CA ARG A 85 1.24 -25.74 -5.19
C ARG A 85 0.20 -24.62 -5.12
N VAL A 86 -0.82 -24.85 -4.30
CA VAL A 86 -1.80 -23.83 -3.92
C VAL A 86 -1.47 -23.39 -2.51
N GLY A 87 -1.53 -22.09 -2.27
CA GLY A 87 -1.35 -21.53 -0.95
C GLY A 87 -1.81 -20.08 -0.93
N ILE A 88 -1.78 -19.49 0.26
CA ILE A 88 -1.98 -18.06 0.44
C ILE A 88 -0.67 -17.32 0.25
N PHE A 89 -0.71 -16.14 -0.33
CA PHE A 89 0.46 -15.26 -0.42
C PHE A 89 0.02 -13.81 -0.22
N PRO A 90 0.93 -12.96 0.26
CA PRO A 90 0.64 -11.55 0.49
C PRO A 90 0.41 -10.84 -0.86
N SER A 91 -0.76 -10.21 -0.99
CA SER A 91 -1.26 -9.65 -2.26
C SER A 91 -0.39 -8.53 -2.83
N ASN A 92 0.38 -7.84 -1.99
CA ASN A 92 1.38 -6.83 -2.36
C ASN A 92 2.67 -7.38 -2.98
N TYR A 93 2.86 -8.70 -3.02
CA TYR A 93 4.05 -9.29 -3.64
C TYR A 93 3.83 -9.59 -5.11
N VAL A 94 2.63 -9.35 -5.65
CA VAL A 94 2.28 -9.62 -7.05
C VAL A 94 1.73 -8.36 -7.73
N THR A 95 1.95 -8.24 -9.04
CA THR A 95 1.44 -7.13 -9.87
C THR A 95 0.77 -7.66 -11.15
N TYR A 96 -0.23 -6.92 -11.64
CA TYR A 96 -0.90 -7.20 -12.91
C TYR A 96 -0.06 -6.76 -14.12
N GLN A 97 1.00 -5.98 -13.89
CA GLN A 97 1.91 -5.59 -14.96
C GLN A 97 2.78 -6.79 -15.35
N PRO A 98 2.73 -7.27 -16.61
CA PRO A 98 3.62 -8.33 -17.06
C PRO A 98 5.06 -7.89 -16.83
N ALA A 99 5.89 -8.75 -16.22
CA ALA A 99 7.30 -8.48 -15.93
C ALA A 99 8.15 -8.30 -17.21
N ILE A 100 7.94 -7.19 -17.91
CA ILE A 100 8.84 -6.61 -18.90
C ILE A 100 8.69 -5.10 -18.75
N TYR A 101 9.55 -4.49 -17.95
CA TYR A 101 10.01 -3.14 -18.27
C TYR A 101 10.35 -3.14 -19.76
N ARG A 102 9.53 -2.42 -20.55
CA ARG A 102 9.64 -2.27 -22.00
C ARG A 102 11.10 -2.28 -22.45
N LEU A 103 11.47 -3.21 -23.34
CA LEU A 103 12.56 -2.96 -24.28
C LEU A 103 12.25 -1.63 -24.98
N PRO A 104 13.19 -0.67 -25.05
CA PRO A 104 12.96 0.55 -25.81
C PRO A 104 12.96 0.17 -27.29
N THR A 105 11.78 0.07 -27.89
CA THR A 105 11.66 0.11 -29.34
C THR A 105 11.89 1.56 -29.77
N THR A 106 13.04 1.75 -30.43
CA THR A 106 13.46 2.90 -31.24
C THR A 106 13.78 4.24 -30.55
N GLY A 107 15.08 4.54 -30.46
CA GLY A 107 15.61 5.86 -30.84
C GLY A 107 16.24 6.71 -29.74
N CYS A 108 17.58 6.76 -29.76
CA CYS A 108 18.48 7.77 -29.18
C CYS A 108 18.86 7.64 -27.69
N ALA A 109 20.18 7.63 -27.51
CA ALA A 109 20.91 7.33 -26.29
C ALA A 109 20.93 8.49 -25.27
N VAL A 110 20.69 8.17 -24.00
CA VAL A 110 21.43 8.70 -22.85
C VAL A 110 21.46 7.59 -21.79
N GLY A 111 22.64 7.31 -21.22
CA GLY A 111 22.86 6.20 -20.29
C GLY A 111 21.93 6.23 -19.08
N GLY A 112 20.92 5.35 -19.09
CA GLY A 112 20.07 5.08 -17.94
C GLY A 112 20.64 3.89 -17.16
N VAL A 113 21.04 4.16 -15.92
CA VAL A 113 21.31 3.13 -14.92
C VAL A 113 20.09 2.21 -14.86
N ARG A 114 20.28 0.89 -14.95
CA ARG A 114 19.24 -0.10 -14.63
C ARG A 114 18.74 0.21 -13.22
N GLU A 115 17.59 0.85 -13.09
CA GLU A 115 16.97 1.09 -11.79
C GLU A 115 16.44 -0.26 -11.30
N ARG A 116 17.30 -1.01 -10.62
CA ARG A 116 16.94 -2.24 -9.96
C ARG A 116 16.02 -1.84 -8.81
N VAL A 117 14.75 -2.21 -8.90
CA VAL A 117 13.90 -2.30 -7.71
C VAL A 117 14.69 -3.09 -6.65
N PRO A 118 14.94 -2.52 -5.45
CA PRO A 118 15.70 -3.21 -4.41
C PRO A 118 14.94 -4.48 -4.03
N SER A 119 15.47 -5.63 -4.41
CA SER A 119 14.98 -6.95 -3.96
C SER A 119 15.63 -7.36 -2.63
N SER A 120 16.46 -6.51 -2.04
CA SER A 120 17.09 -6.78 -0.75
C SER A 120 16.11 -6.42 0.38
N PRO A 121 16.03 -7.24 1.44
CA PRO A 121 15.32 -6.85 2.66
C PRO A 121 15.83 -5.49 3.17
N PRO A 122 15.02 -4.75 3.97
CA PRO A 122 15.50 -3.55 4.62
C PRO A 122 16.80 -3.86 5.36
N VAL A 123 17.74 -2.90 5.36
CA VAL A 123 18.99 -3.05 6.11
C VAL A 123 18.64 -3.18 7.59
N GLU A 124 18.94 -4.33 8.19
CA GLU A 124 18.80 -4.53 9.63
C GLU A 124 19.99 -3.85 10.34
N ILE A 125 19.69 -2.97 11.28
CA ILE A 125 20.63 -2.16 12.04
C ILE A 125 20.58 -2.63 13.49
N VAL A 126 21.75 -2.95 14.04
CA VAL A 126 21.93 -3.31 15.45
C VAL A 126 21.74 -2.05 16.29
N PHE A 127 20.96 -2.10 17.38
CA PHE A 127 20.62 -0.90 18.16
C PHE A 127 21.86 -0.20 18.72
N SER A 128 22.89 -0.97 19.09
CA SER A 128 24.16 -0.42 19.59
C SER A 128 24.95 0.41 18.57
N GLU A 129 24.65 0.31 17.27
CA GLU A 129 25.23 1.18 16.23
C GLU A 129 24.52 2.55 16.14
N LEU A 130 23.36 2.69 16.76
CA LEU A 130 22.57 3.92 16.77
C LEU A 130 22.93 4.79 17.98
N VAL A 131 23.35 6.02 17.71
CA VAL A 131 23.53 7.04 18.75
C VAL A 131 22.31 7.94 18.73
N LEU A 132 21.39 7.76 19.68
CA LEU A 132 20.21 8.61 19.82
C LEU A 132 20.57 9.94 20.51
N GLU A 133 20.07 11.03 19.97
CA GLU A 133 20.27 12.40 20.46
C GLU A 133 18.94 12.95 21.01
N GLU A 134 18.54 14.17 20.62
CA GLU A 134 17.30 14.79 21.07
C GLU A 134 16.02 14.17 20.47
N ILE A 135 14.92 14.30 21.20
CA ILE A 135 13.58 14.02 20.67
C ILE A 135 13.16 15.18 19.77
N ILE A 136 12.87 14.87 18.51
CA ILE A 136 12.46 15.83 17.48
C ILE A 136 10.95 15.79 17.19
N GLY A 137 10.27 14.72 17.61
CA GLY A 137 8.83 14.55 17.42
C GLY A 137 8.21 13.62 18.46
N VAL A 138 7.02 13.98 18.96
CA VAL A 138 6.19 13.15 19.81
C VAL A 138 4.76 13.24 19.30
N GLY A 139 4.11 12.11 19.05
CA GLY A 139 2.72 12.09 18.60
C GLY A 139 2.09 10.70 18.67
N GLY A 140 0.94 10.53 18.02
CA GLY A 140 0.22 9.24 17.98
C GLY A 140 1.01 8.08 17.37
N PHE A 141 2.10 8.39 16.66
CA PHE A 141 2.99 7.44 15.98
C PHE A 141 4.25 7.08 16.78
N GLY A 142 4.30 7.44 18.07
CA GLY A 142 5.47 7.20 18.92
C GLY A 142 6.42 8.39 18.99
N LYS A 143 7.64 8.11 19.48
CA LYS A 143 8.71 9.10 19.65
C LYS A 143 9.66 9.02 18.47
N VAL A 144 10.05 10.19 17.95
CA VAL A 144 11.07 10.33 16.93
C VAL A 144 12.26 11.05 17.52
N TYR A 145 13.43 10.43 17.41
CA TYR A 145 14.71 10.95 17.85
C TYR A 145 15.52 11.40 16.65
N ARG A 146 16.30 12.46 16.79
CA ARG A 146 17.48 12.64 15.95
C ARG A 146 18.54 11.66 16.43
N GLY A 147 19.39 11.19 15.53
CA GLY A 147 20.52 10.37 15.92
C GLY A 147 21.56 10.28 14.82
N THR A 148 22.56 9.44 15.07
CA THR A 148 23.65 9.18 14.14
C THR A 148 23.80 7.67 13.93
N TRP A 149 23.97 7.26 12.67
CA TRP A 149 24.30 5.88 12.26
C TRP A 149 25.44 5.92 11.24
N LYS A 150 26.57 5.26 11.51
CA LYS A 150 27.77 5.26 10.64
C LYS A 150 28.20 6.68 10.23
N ASP A 151 28.28 7.58 11.21
CA ASP A 151 28.61 9.00 11.04
C ASP A 151 27.65 9.79 10.11
N GLN A 152 26.46 9.25 9.83
CA GLN A 152 25.39 9.93 9.10
C GLN A 152 24.25 10.29 10.05
N GLU A 153 23.75 11.51 9.94
CA GLU A 153 22.55 11.92 10.67
C GLU A 153 21.30 11.19 10.15
N VAL A 154 20.49 10.73 11.11
CA VAL A 154 19.27 9.96 10.87
C VAL A 154 18.13 10.43 11.76
N ALA A 155 16.90 10.16 11.34
CA ALA A 155 15.72 10.23 12.19
C ALA A 155 15.35 8.80 12.60
N VAL A 156 15.25 8.55 13.91
CA VAL A 156 14.91 7.24 14.47
C VAL A 156 13.51 7.29 15.06
N LYS A 157 12.56 6.59 14.43
CA LYS A 157 11.18 6.49 14.89
C LYS A 157 10.99 5.19 15.66
N ALA A 158 10.83 5.29 16.97
CA ALA A 158 10.55 4.14 17.82
C ALA A 158 9.15 3.59 17.52
N ALA A 159 9.04 2.28 17.37
CA ALA A 159 7.76 1.61 17.27
C ALA A 159 6.97 1.83 18.56
N ARG A 160 5.65 1.99 18.43
CA ARG A 160 4.77 2.06 19.59
C ARG A 160 4.63 0.66 20.16
N GLN A 161 4.98 0.49 21.42
CA GLN A 161 4.65 -0.73 22.17
C GLN A 161 3.34 -0.47 22.90
N ASP A 162 2.27 -1.14 22.49
CA ASP A 162 1.04 -1.19 23.27
C ASP A 162 1.21 -2.31 24.32
N PRO A 163 1.05 -2.03 25.63
CA PRO A 163 1.26 -3.04 26.67
C PRO A 163 0.34 -4.26 26.57
N ASP A 164 -0.76 -4.14 25.83
CA ASP A 164 -1.81 -5.16 25.69
C ASP A 164 -1.69 -5.98 24.39
N GLU A 165 -0.73 -5.68 23.51
CA GLU A 165 -0.50 -6.42 22.25
C GLU A 165 0.54 -7.53 22.43
N ASP A 166 0.32 -8.68 21.76
CA ASP A 166 1.32 -9.76 21.73
C ASP A 166 2.60 -9.26 21.05
N ILE A 167 3.71 -9.29 21.80
CA ILE A 167 5.00 -8.69 21.46
C ILE A 167 5.53 -9.20 20.09
N THR A 168 5.33 -10.49 19.80
CA THR A 168 5.74 -11.11 18.53
C THR A 168 4.94 -10.61 17.34
N ALA A 169 3.63 -10.34 17.52
CA ALA A 169 2.78 -9.80 16.45
C ALA A 169 3.17 -8.36 16.10
N THR A 170 3.63 -7.58 17.09
CA THR A 170 4.13 -6.21 16.88
C THR A 170 5.43 -6.20 16.05
N ALA A 171 6.36 -7.12 16.32
CA ALA A 171 7.63 -7.21 15.58
C ALA A 171 7.41 -7.59 14.10
N ASP A 172 6.52 -8.55 13.82
CA ASP A 172 6.18 -8.96 12.46
C ASP A 172 5.46 -7.84 11.68
N GLY A 173 4.56 -7.11 12.34
CA GLY A 173 3.92 -5.92 11.76
C GLY A 173 4.93 -4.84 11.35
N VAL A 174 5.89 -4.54 12.23
CA VAL A 174 6.97 -3.59 11.95
C VAL A 174 7.87 -4.09 10.81
N ARG A 175 8.19 -5.39 10.77
CA ARG A 175 9.00 -6.00 9.71
C ARG A 175 8.33 -5.89 8.34
N GLN A 176 7.02 -6.11 8.28
CA GLN A 176 6.26 -5.98 7.04
C GLN A 176 6.12 -4.52 6.60
N GLU A 177 5.85 -3.58 7.52
CA GLU A 177 5.81 -2.15 7.22
C GLU A 177 7.18 -1.66 6.71
N ALA A 178 8.26 -2.09 7.37
CA ALA A 178 9.63 -1.81 6.98
C ALA A 178 9.95 -2.30 5.56
N LYS A 179 9.44 -3.48 5.19
CA LYS A 179 9.64 -4.05 3.87
C LYS A 179 8.88 -3.27 2.79
N LEU A 180 7.64 -2.86 3.05
CA LEU A 180 6.91 -1.96 2.15
C LEU A 180 7.64 -0.63 1.96
N PHE A 181 8.10 -0.05 3.06
CA PHE A 181 8.73 1.25 3.06
C PHE A 181 10.14 1.21 2.42
N SER A 182 10.90 0.13 2.60
CA SER A 182 12.23 -0.02 1.95
C SER A 182 12.17 -0.05 0.43
N MET A 183 11.00 -0.36 -0.14
CA MET A 183 10.77 -0.39 -1.58
C MET A 183 10.41 0.99 -2.15
N LEU A 184 10.14 1.98 -1.30
CA LEU A 184 9.85 3.35 -1.71
C LEU A 184 11.13 4.13 -2.00
N GLN A 185 11.24 4.62 -3.24
CA GLN A 185 12.36 5.44 -3.68
C GLN A 185 11.86 6.55 -4.61
N HIS A 186 11.77 7.76 -4.08
CA HIS A 186 11.37 8.94 -4.84
C HIS A 186 11.94 10.22 -4.19
N PRO A 187 12.35 11.25 -4.96
CA PRO A 187 12.91 12.49 -4.40
C PRO A 187 12.01 13.19 -3.38
N ASN A 188 10.69 13.06 -3.52
CA ASN A 188 9.70 13.66 -2.62
C ASN A 188 9.11 12.72 -1.56
N ILE A 189 9.73 11.56 -1.35
CA ILE A 189 9.40 10.62 -0.27
C ILE A 189 10.61 10.53 0.67
N ILE A 190 10.38 10.53 1.98
CA ILE A 190 11.44 10.33 2.96
C ILE A 190 12.03 8.92 2.80
N LYS A 191 13.34 8.81 2.76
CA LYS A 191 14.04 7.55 2.52
C LYS A 191 14.19 6.76 3.82
N LEU A 192 13.78 5.49 3.80
CA LEU A 192 14.17 4.53 4.82
C LEU A 192 15.63 4.10 4.60
N GLN A 193 16.46 4.22 5.64
CA GLN A 193 17.86 3.77 5.60
C GLN A 193 18.01 2.34 6.14
N GLY A 194 17.19 1.97 7.12
CA GLY A 194 17.19 0.64 7.71
C GLY A 194 16.20 0.55 8.86
N VAL A 195 16.22 -0.59 9.53
CA VAL A 195 15.34 -0.89 10.66
C VAL A 195 16.09 -1.61 11.76
N CYS A 196 15.75 -1.33 13.01
CA CYS A 196 16.19 -2.12 14.15
C CYS A 196 15.02 -2.99 14.58
N LEU A 197 15.23 -4.31 14.55
CA LEU A 197 14.25 -5.33 14.96
C LEU A 197 14.63 -5.97 16.30
N GLU A 198 15.54 -5.34 17.06
CA GLU A 198 15.94 -5.79 18.39
C GLU A 198 14.93 -5.29 19.43
N GLU A 199 14.29 -6.22 20.14
CA GLU A 199 13.45 -5.87 21.29
C GLU A 199 14.30 -5.41 22.49
N PRO A 200 13.82 -4.43 23.28
CA PRO A 200 12.58 -3.65 23.15
C PRO A 200 12.74 -2.40 22.25
N ASN A 201 13.79 -2.32 21.45
CA ASN A 201 14.20 -1.13 20.70
C ASN A 201 13.78 -1.16 19.22
N LEU A 202 12.61 -1.71 18.92
CA LEU A 202 12.06 -1.74 17.56
C LEU A 202 11.95 -0.32 17.01
N CYS A 203 12.61 -0.02 15.89
CA CYS A 203 12.55 1.32 15.29
C CYS A 203 12.86 1.36 13.79
N LEU A 204 12.31 2.38 13.12
CA LEU A 204 12.61 2.73 11.74
C LEU A 204 13.68 3.82 11.70
N VAL A 205 14.71 3.63 10.88
CA VAL A 205 15.82 4.59 10.70
C VAL A 205 15.69 5.24 9.33
N MET A 206 15.45 6.54 9.31
CA MET A 206 15.14 7.32 8.10
C MET A 206 16.18 8.41 7.86
N GLU A 207 16.24 8.95 6.63
CA GLU A 207 17.00 10.18 6.38
C GLU A 207 16.49 11.34 7.25
N TYR A 208 17.42 12.14 7.78
CA TYR A 208 17.09 13.29 8.61
C TYR A 208 16.82 14.52 7.74
N ALA A 209 15.58 15.05 7.82
CA ALA A 209 15.18 16.27 7.14
C ALA A 209 15.41 17.49 8.03
N ARG A 210 16.48 18.25 7.74
CA ARG A 210 16.99 19.34 8.59
C ARG A 210 16.08 20.57 8.64
N GLY A 211 15.24 20.77 7.62
CA GLY A 211 14.34 21.92 7.51
C GLY A 211 13.07 21.81 8.34
N GLY A 212 12.84 20.67 8.99
CA GLY A 212 11.65 20.44 9.82
C GLY A 212 10.36 20.36 9.00
N THR A 213 9.21 20.51 9.67
CA THR A 213 7.89 20.33 9.05
C THR A 213 7.45 21.54 8.23
N LEU A 214 6.71 21.29 7.14
CA LEU A 214 6.16 22.32 6.27
C LEU A 214 5.21 23.26 7.03
N ASN A 215 4.42 22.76 7.98
CA ASN A 215 3.58 23.60 8.84
C ASN A 215 4.40 24.68 9.58
N ARG A 216 5.54 24.30 10.17
CA ARG A 216 6.45 25.25 10.84
C ARG A 216 7.09 26.22 9.85
N ALA A 217 7.38 25.78 8.63
CA ALA A 217 7.90 26.65 7.57
C ALA A 217 6.86 27.71 7.14
N LEU A 218 5.59 27.32 7.04
CA LEU A 218 4.47 28.20 6.65
C LEU A 218 4.06 29.18 7.74
N THR A 219 4.23 28.81 9.01
CA THR A 219 3.79 29.64 10.15
C THR A 219 4.57 30.96 10.20
N GLY A 220 3.84 32.08 10.13
CA GLY A 220 4.41 33.42 10.31
C GLY A 220 5.25 33.96 9.14
N ARG A 221 5.34 33.24 8.01
CA ARG A 221 6.13 33.67 6.83
C ARG A 221 5.24 34.02 5.65
N ARG A 222 5.62 35.08 4.92
CA ARG A 222 5.04 35.38 3.61
C ARG A 222 5.85 34.66 2.53
N ILE A 223 5.30 33.56 2.05
CA ILE A 223 5.94 32.76 1.01
C ILE A 223 5.46 33.25 -0.37
N PRO A 224 6.37 33.56 -1.31
CA PRO A 224 6.00 33.95 -2.66
C PRO A 224 5.16 32.86 -3.36
N PRO A 225 4.14 33.22 -4.15
CA PRO A 225 3.26 32.25 -4.81
C PRO A 225 4.00 31.19 -5.65
N HIS A 226 5.07 31.59 -6.35
CA HIS A 226 5.84 30.67 -7.18
C HIS A 226 6.54 29.56 -6.37
N ILE A 227 6.93 29.85 -5.11
CA ILE A 227 7.50 28.85 -4.20
C ILE A 227 6.41 27.91 -3.68
N LEU A 228 5.25 28.44 -3.30
CA LEU A 228 4.11 27.62 -2.88
C LEU A 228 3.66 26.66 -3.98
N VAL A 229 3.58 27.13 -5.23
CA VAL A 229 3.26 26.27 -6.38
C VAL A 229 4.34 25.20 -6.57
N ASN A 230 5.62 25.55 -6.47
CA ASN A 230 6.70 24.57 -6.56
C ASN A 230 6.58 23.49 -5.47
N TRP A 231 6.34 23.89 -4.22
CA TRP A 231 6.14 22.97 -3.10
C TRP A 231 4.92 22.06 -3.29
N ALA A 232 3.81 22.61 -3.75
CA ALA A 232 2.62 21.84 -4.08
C ALA A 232 2.91 20.78 -5.16
N VAL A 233 3.61 21.16 -6.24
CA VAL A 233 4.02 20.24 -7.31
C VAL A 233 4.92 19.11 -6.76
N GLN A 234 5.83 19.42 -5.84
CA GLN A 234 6.68 18.40 -5.20
C GLN A 234 5.86 17.38 -4.39
N ILE A 235 4.89 17.85 -3.60
CA ILE A 235 3.99 16.97 -2.84
C ILE A 235 3.15 16.12 -3.81
N ALA A 236 2.58 16.73 -4.86
CA ALA A 236 1.79 16.02 -5.85
C ALA A 236 2.58 14.92 -6.57
N ARG A 237 3.85 15.16 -6.89
CA ARG A 237 4.76 14.15 -7.46
C ARG A 237 5.00 13.00 -6.49
N GLY A 238 5.24 13.30 -5.21
CA GLY A 238 5.37 12.27 -4.18
C GLY A 238 4.10 11.40 -4.06
N MET A 239 2.92 12.02 -4.07
CA MET A 239 1.65 11.31 -4.00
C MET A 239 1.34 10.50 -5.26
N LEU A 240 1.62 11.05 -6.44
CA LEU A 240 1.51 10.32 -7.71
C LEU A 240 2.39 9.07 -7.69
N TYR A 241 3.63 9.21 -7.21
CA TYR A 241 4.53 8.08 -7.06
C TYR A 241 3.92 7.00 -6.16
N LEU A 242 3.44 7.37 -4.96
CA LEU A 242 2.82 6.40 -4.05
C LEU A 242 1.59 5.70 -4.65
N HIS A 243 0.78 6.43 -5.43
CA HIS A 243 -0.50 5.92 -5.93
C HIS A 243 -0.38 5.10 -7.21
N GLU A 244 0.56 5.42 -8.09
CA GLU A 244 0.59 4.90 -9.47
C GLU A 244 1.94 4.33 -9.92
N GLU A 245 3.07 4.82 -9.38
CA GLU A 245 4.41 4.46 -9.88
C GLU A 245 5.17 3.52 -8.96
N ALA A 246 4.87 3.55 -7.66
CA ALA A 246 5.36 2.58 -6.70
C ALA A 246 4.92 1.18 -7.13
N VAL A 247 5.79 0.19 -6.94
CA VAL A 247 5.53 -1.19 -7.33
C VAL A 247 4.25 -1.73 -6.71
N VAL A 248 3.96 -1.27 -5.49
CA VAL A 248 2.70 -1.49 -4.79
C VAL A 248 2.06 -0.13 -4.53
N PRO A 249 0.84 0.13 -5.03
CA PRO A 249 0.10 1.33 -4.71
C PRO A 249 -0.17 1.46 -3.21
N ILE A 250 0.30 2.57 -2.62
CA ILE A 250 0.17 2.87 -1.19
C ILE A 250 -0.73 4.08 -1.01
N ILE A 251 -1.71 3.97 -0.10
CA ILE A 251 -2.49 5.12 0.36
C ILE A 251 -1.82 5.69 1.60
N HIS A 252 -1.56 7.00 1.63
CA HIS A 252 -0.85 7.63 2.76
C HIS A 252 -1.74 7.70 4.02
N ARG A 253 -3.03 8.03 3.87
CA ARG A 253 -4.06 8.08 4.94
C ARG A 253 -3.86 9.11 6.06
N ASP A 254 -2.71 9.77 6.16
CA ASP A 254 -2.47 10.93 7.05
C ASP A 254 -1.70 12.08 6.37
N LEU A 255 -1.96 12.36 5.09
CA LEU A 255 -1.29 13.50 4.42
C LEU A 255 -1.76 14.81 5.05
N LYS A 256 -0.80 15.62 5.52
CA LYS A 256 -0.99 16.97 6.08
C LYS A 256 0.35 17.70 6.13
N SER A 257 0.32 19.02 6.31
CA SER A 257 1.53 19.85 6.34
C SER A 257 2.51 19.55 7.49
N SER A 258 2.09 18.84 8.55
CA SER A 258 3.02 18.36 9.58
C SER A 258 3.77 17.09 9.18
N ASN A 259 3.25 16.34 8.20
CA ASN A 259 3.83 15.09 7.69
C ASN A 259 4.53 15.31 6.32
N VAL A 260 4.83 16.58 6.02
CA VAL A 260 5.70 16.98 4.91
C VAL A 260 6.89 17.70 5.53
N LEU A 261 8.08 17.25 5.22
CA LEU A 261 9.34 17.77 5.75
C LEU A 261 10.11 18.53 4.66
N LEU A 262 10.91 19.50 5.07
CA LEU A 262 11.91 20.13 4.22
C LEU A 262 13.24 19.43 4.48
N LEU A 263 13.87 18.90 3.44
CA LEU A 263 15.15 18.19 3.57
C LEU A 263 16.26 19.13 4.05
N GLU A 264 16.33 20.32 3.46
CA GLU A 264 17.36 21.33 3.75
C GLU A 264 16.88 22.38 4.76
N THR A 265 17.81 22.91 5.58
CA THR A 265 17.55 24.03 6.50
C THR A 265 17.12 25.28 5.73
N ILE A 266 16.20 26.05 6.33
CA ILE A 266 15.92 27.43 5.88
C ILE A 266 16.91 28.34 6.59
N GLU A 267 17.93 28.80 5.87
CA GLU A 267 18.94 29.74 6.36
C GLU A 267 18.83 31.04 5.59
N ASN A 268 19.00 32.17 6.28
CA ASN A 268 18.97 33.51 5.67
C ASN A 268 17.72 33.77 4.80
N ASP A 269 16.56 33.23 5.21
CA ASP A 269 15.30 33.27 4.48
C ASP A 269 15.33 32.67 3.05
N ASP A 270 16.34 31.86 2.71
CA ASP A 270 16.34 31.09 1.46
C ASP A 270 15.33 29.93 1.56
N ILE A 271 14.12 30.21 1.10
CA ILE A 271 13.02 29.27 0.92
C ILE A 271 12.94 28.72 -0.52
N GLY A 272 13.80 29.20 -1.42
CA GLY A 272 13.66 28.97 -2.86
C GLY A 272 14.07 27.57 -3.29
N ARG A 273 15.12 27.02 -2.67
CA ARG A 273 15.72 25.74 -3.07
C ARG A 273 15.56 24.70 -1.97
N LYS A 274 14.32 24.25 -1.78
CA LYS A 274 13.94 23.24 -0.77
C LYS A 274 13.32 22.03 -1.42
N THR A 275 13.72 20.86 -0.95
CA THR A 275 13.17 19.56 -1.33
C THR A 275 12.15 19.15 -0.28
N LEU A 276 10.89 18.98 -0.70
CA LEU A 276 9.82 18.52 0.18
C LEU A 276 9.76 16.99 0.17
N LYS A 277 9.68 16.40 1.35
CA LYS A 277 9.68 14.96 1.60
C LYS A 277 8.42 14.58 2.37
N ILE A 278 7.58 13.72 1.80
CA ILE A 278 6.43 13.15 2.51
C ILE A 278 6.94 12.06 3.48
N THR A 279 6.44 12.08 4.71
CA THR A 279 6.83 11.17 5.80
C THR A 279 5.60 10.64 6.56
N ASP A 280 5.83 9.77 7.54
CA ASP A 280 4.84 9.25 8.48
C ASP A 280 3.76 8.35 7.84
N PHE A 281 4.24 7.22 7.32
CA PHE A 281 3.46 6.10 6.81
C PHE A 281 2.84 5.21 7.90
N GLY A 282 2.81 5.63 9.16
CA GLY A 282 2.35 4.79 10.29
C GLY A 282 0.86 4.44 10.28
N LEU A 283 0.08 4.99 9.34
CA LEU A 283 -1.29 4.52 8.99
C LEU A 283 -1.39 4.04 7.54
N ALA A 284 -0.32 4.15 6.76
CA ALA A 284 -0.34 3.78 5.37
C ALA A 284 -0.57 2.27 5.28
N ARG A 285 -1.59 1.88 4.52
CA ARG A 285 -1.78 0.49 4.14
C ARG A 285 -1.95 0.42 2.63
N GLU A 286 -1.78 -0.79 2.13
CA GLU A 286 -2.09 -1.15 0.77
C GLU A 286 -3.51 -0.75 0.39
N TRP A 287 -3.67 -0.39 -0.89
CA TRP A 287 -4.97 -0.06 -1.48
C TRP A 287 -6.07 -1.10 -1.19
N HIS A 288 -5.71 -2.38 -1.15
CA HIS A 288 -6.65 -3.49 -1.05
C HIS A 288 -7.08 -3.83 0.40
N ASN A 289 -6.45 -3.26 1.42
CA ASN A 289 -6.72 -3.54 2.84
C ASN A 289 -7.48 -2.37 3.51
N THR A 290 -8.54 -1.88 2.85
CA THR A 290 -9.16 -0.58 3.17
C THR A 290 -10.64 -0.66 3.54
N THR A 291 -11.14 -1.83 3.95
CA THR A 291 -12.58 -2.02 4.14
C THR A 291 -13.12 -2.05 5.56
N LYS A 292 -12.33 -2.25 6.64
CA LYS A 292 -12.83 -1.98 8.01
C LYS A 292 -11.78 -1.50 9.04
N MET A 293 -12.17 -0.41 9.71
CA MET A 293 -11.78 0.12 11.04
C MET A 293 -10.30 0.28 11.44
N SER A 294 -9.88 1.55 11.49
CA SER A 294 -9.40 2.19 12.74
C SER A 294 -9.77 3.66 12.65
N ALA A 295 -10.39 4.24 13.69
CA ALA A 295 -10.68 5.67 13.75
C ALA A 295 -9.37 6.44 13.98
N ALA A 296 -8.52 6.51 12.96
CA ALA A 296 -7.24 7.19 12.99
C ALA A 296 -7.13 8.18 11.83
N GLY A 297 -6.85 9.43 12.16
CA GLY A 297 -6.79 10.56 11.22
C GLY A 297 -7.14 11.87 11.92
N THR A 298 -6.62 12.99 11.42
CA THR A 298 -7.02 14.32 11.92
C THR A 298 -8.35 14.71 11.27
N TYR A 299 -9.44 14.74 12.04
CA TYR A 299 -10.82 14.96 11.55
C TYR A 299 -10.98 16.14 10.58
N SER A 300 -10.20 17.21 10.74
CA SER A 300 -10.26 18.42 9.89
C SER A 300 -9.85 18.20 8.43
N TRP A 301 -9.24 17.06 8.09
CA TRP A 301 -8.72 16.76 6.75
C TRP A 301 -9.38 15.53 6.12
N MET A 302 -10.36 14.93 6.77
CA MET A 302 -10.98 13.70 6.27
C MET A 302 -12.00 14.00 5.17
N ALA A 303 -11.91 13.26 4.05
CA ALA A 303 -12.92 13.31 3.01
C ALA A 303 -14.26 12.79 3.56
N PRO A 304 -15.42 13.31 3.08
CA PRO A 304 -16.73 13.00 3.64
C PRO A 304 -17.10 11.51 3.62
N GLU A 305 -16.59 10.74 2.67
CA GLU A 305 -16.72 9.28 2.62
C GLU A 305 -15.94 8.58 3.75
N VAL A 306 -14.77 9.09 4.13
CA VAL A 306 -13.99 8.55 5.25
C VAL A 306 -14.73 8.80 6.57
N ILE A 307 -15.37 9.96 6.72
CA ILE A 307 -16.17 10.32 7.91
C ILE A 307 -17.44 9.44 8.01
N LYS A 308 -18.05 9.08 6.86
CA LYS A 308 -19.33 8.35 6.83
C LYS A 308 -19.17 6.83 6.88
N SER A 309 -18.12 6.27 6.28
CA SER A 309 -17.99 4.81 6.12
C SER A 309 -16.60 4.25 6.48
N SER A 310 -15.66 5.09 6.95
CA SER A 310 -14.27 4.68 7.24
C SER A 310 -13.53 4.04 6.05
N LEU A 311 -13.97 4.31 4.82
CA LEU A 311 -13.32 3.85 3.60
C LEU A 311 -12.30 4.89 3.13
N PHE A 312 -11.02 4.52 3.08
CA PHE A 312 -9.96 5.35 2.51
C PHE A 312 -9.73 4.99 1.03
N SER A 313 -9.38 5.99 0.22
CA SER A 313 -9.15 5.82 -1.21
C SER A 313 -8.12 6.83 -1.74
N LYS A 314 -7.73 6.71 -3.02
CA LYS A 314 -6.86 7.67 -3.73
C LYS A 314 -7.57 9.02 -3.74
N GLY A 315 -8.89 9.02 -3.92
CA GLY A 315 -9.74 10.19 -3.78
C GLY A 315 -9.67 10.83 -2.39
N SER A 316 -9.54 10.04 -1.33
CA SER A 316 -9.43 10.59 0.04
C SER A 316 -8.08 11.25 0.32
N ASP A 317 -7.00 10.76 -0.30
CA ASP A 317 -5.69 11.41 -0.28
C ASP A 317 -5.69 12.68 -1.15
N VAL A 318 -6.38 12.66 -2.30
CA VAL A 318 -6.58 13.84 -3.17
C VAL A 318 -7.37 14.94 -2.46
N TRP A 319 -8.38 14.61 -1.65
CA TRP A 319 -9.11 15.58 -0.84
C TRP A 319 -8.22 16.28 0.21
N ARG A 320 -7.16 15.60 0.67
CA ARG A 320 -6.23 16.11 1.70
C ARG A 320 -5.10 16.96 1.15
N TYR A 321 -4.75 16.75 -0.12
CA TYR A 321 -3.78 17.55 -0.86
C TYR A 321 -4.32 18.95 -1.14
#